data_AF-A0A661LKS4-F1
#
_entry.id   AF-A0A661LKS4-F1
#
_cell.length_a   1.000
_cell.length_b   1.000
_cell.length_c   1.000
_cell.angle_alpha   90.00
_cell.angle_beta   90.00
_cell.angle_gamma   90.00
#
_symmetry.space_group_name_H-M   'P 1'
#
loop_
_entity.id
_entity.type
_entity.pdbx_description
1 polymer ?
#
loop_
_entity_poly.entity_id
_entity_poly.type
_entity_poly.pdbx_seq_one_letter_code
_entity_poly.pdbx_strand_id
1 'polypeptide(L)' 'AEELQIKPGILINGVRTVVTGQAVGPGLFDVVVAIGKKRVVSRLRNAEKLFNEG' A
#
# COMPACT_ATOMS: atom_id res chain seq x y z
N ALA A 1 6.38 5.42 11.53
CA ALA A 1 5.21 4.76 12.16
C ALA A 1 5.10 5.17 13.62
N GLU A 2 6.19 5.09 14.37
CA GLU A 2 6.27 5.56 15.77
C GLU A 2 5.91 7.03 15.95
N GLU A 3 6.34 7.91 15.03
CA GLU A 3 5.98 9.35 15.04
C GLU A 3 4.47 9.63 14.98
N LEU A 4 3.71 8.77 14.29
CA LEU A 4 2.27 8.93 14.13
C LEU A 4 1.47 8.02 15.07
N GLN A 5 2.13 7.26 15.95
CA GLN A 5 1.51 6.25 16.81
C GLN A 5 0.63 5.23 16.04
N ILE A 6 0.95 5.00 14.75
CA ILE A 6 0.24 4.04 13.91
C ILE A 6 0.91 2.68 14.04
N LYS A 7 0.12 1.65 14.39
CA LYS A 7 0.60 0.26 14.40
C LYS A 7 1.21 -0.08 13.03
N PRO A 8 2.45 -0.60 12.96
CA PRO A 8 3.10 -0.92 11.68
C PRO A 8 2.26 -1.79 10.75
N GLY A 9 1.51 -2.75 11.31
CA GLY A 9 0.61 -3.61 10.55
C GLY A 9 -0.47 -2.88 9.75
N ILE A 10 -0.93 -1.71 10.22
CA ILE A 10 -1.91 -0.89 9.49
C ILE A 10 -1.28 -0.34 8.21
N LEU A 11 -0.08 0.23 8.30
CA LEU A 11 0.63 0.75 7.13
C LEU A 11 0.99 -0.36 6.15
N ILE A 12 1.50 -1.49 6.66
CA ILE A 12 1.91 -2.64 5.83
C ILE A 12 0.71 -3.19 5.05
N ASN A 13 -0.42 -3.41 5.73
CA ASN A 13 -1.63 -3.92 5.09
C ASN A 13 -2.21 -2.89 4.13
N GLY A 14 -2.27 -1.61 4.50
CA GLY A 14 -2.77 -0.54 3.64
C GLY A 14 -1.97 -0.41 2.35
N VAL A 15 -0.64 -0.39 2.44
CA VAL A 15 0.24 -0.35 1.26
C VAL A 15 0.00 -1.59 0.39
N ARG A 16 -0.06 -2.80 0.98
CA ARG A 16 -0.35 -4.03 0.21
C ARG A 16 -1.67 -3.90 -0.53
N THR A 17 -2.75 -3.54 0.15
CA THR A 17 -4.08 -3.39 -0.44
C THR A 17 -4.07 -2.38 -1.60
N VAL A 18 -3.44 -1.23 -1.44
CA VAL A 18 -3.36 -0.21 -2.50
C VAL A 18 -2.57 -0.71 -3.71
N VAL A 19 -1.47 -1.43 -3.49
CA VAL A 19 -0.61 -1.84 -4.60
C VAL A 19 -1.07 -3.13 -5.28
N THR A 20 -1.83 -3.99 -4.62
CA THR A 20 -2.31 -5.28 -5.16
C THR A 20 -3.81 -5.35 -5.41
N GLY A 21 -4.62 -4.49 -4.76
CA GLY A 21 -6.06 -4.62 -4.68
C GLY A 21 -6.55 -5.72 -3.72
N GLN A 22 -5.65 -6.32 -2.92
CA GLN A 22 -5.95 -7.46 -2.05
C GLN A 22 -5.52 -7.19 -0.61
N ALA A 23 -6.47 -7.28 0.33
CA ALA A 23 -6.23 -7.07 1.76
C ALA A 23 -5.40 -8.20 2.40
N VAL A 24 -5.43 -9.41 1.82
CA VAL A 24 -4.66 -10.58 2.25
C VAL A 24 -3.88 -11.13 1.06
N GLY A 25 -2.63 -11.55 1.27
CA GLY A 25 -1.77 -12.04 0.20
C GLY A 25 -0.31 -12.16 0.64
N PRO A 26 0.63 -12.26 -0.33
CA PRO A 26 2.05 -12.37 -0.04
C PRO A 26 2.61 -11.18 0.77
N GLY A 27 3.80 -11.36 1.33
CA GLY A 27 4.49 -10.33 2.10
C GLY A 27 4.66 -9.03 1.29
N LEU A 28 4.51 -7.87 1.96
CA LEU A 28 4.58 -6.57 1.28
C LEU A 28 5.90 -6.41 0.51
N PHE A 29 7.02 -6.86 1.07
CA PHE A 29 8.34 -6.72 0.47
C PHE A 29 8.46 -7.53 -0.83
N ASP A 30 7.96 -8.76 -0.87
CA ASP A 30 7.94 -9.59 -2.08
C ASP A 30 7.09 -8.93 -3.18
N VAL A 31 5.93 -8.41 -2.77
CA VAL A 31 4.97 -7.74 -3.65
C VAL A 31 5.59 -6.50 -4.31
N VAL A 32 6.23 -5.61 -3.55
CA VAL A 32 6.78 -4.36 -4.12
C VAL A 32 7.98 -4.62 -5.03
N VAL A 33 8.77 -5.66 -4.73
CA VAL A 33 9.87 -6.10 -5.60
C VAL A 33 9.32 -6.66 -6.91
N ALA A 34 8.33 -7.56 -6.84
CA ALA A 34 7.73 -8.18 -8.02
C ALA A 34 6.99 -7.17 -8.93
N ILE A 35 6.32 -6.17 -8.35
CA ILE A 35 5.60 -5.13 -9.12
C ILE A 35 6.55 -4.09 -9.72
N GLY A 36 7.65 -3.78 -9.02
CA GLY A 36 8.63 -2.78 -9.43
C GLY A 36 8.29 -1.34 -9.03
N LYS A 37 9.35 -0.58 -8.70
CA LYS A 37 9.28 0.75 -8.08
C LYS A 37 8.36 1.74 -8.81
N LYS A 38 8.49 1.88 -10.14
CA LYS A 38 7.70 2.86 -10.91
C LYS A 38 6.20 2.65 -10.73
N ARG A 39 5.75 1.40 -10.81
CA ARG A 39 4.32 1.04 -10.71
C ARG A 39 3.82 1.14 -9.28
N VAL A 40 4.61 0.72 -8.29
CA VAL A 40 4.31 0.89 -6.87
C VAL A 40 4.08 2.37 -6.53
N VAL A 41 5.02 3.24 -6.89
CA VAL A 41 4.92 4.69 -6.61
C VAL A 41 3.70 5.30 -7.31
N SER A 42 3.46 4.93 -8.57
CA SER A 42 2.28 5.41 -9.32
C SER A 42 0.97 5.02 -8.62
N ARG A 43 0.83 3.77 -8.16
CA ARG A 43 -0.37 3.30 -7.44
C ARG A 43 -0.57 4.04 -6.12
N LEU A 44 0.50 4.17 -5.32
CA LEU A 44 0.44 4.89 -4.03
C LEU A 44 0.05 6.36 -4.20
N ARG A 45 0.61 7.05 -5.20
CA ARG A 45 0.26 8.46 -5.50
C ARG A 45 -1.17 8.65 -5.99
N ASN A 46 -1.82 7.59 -6.50
CA ASN A 46 -3.21 7.65 -6.94
C ASN A 46 -4.18 7.06 -5.90
N ALA A 47 -3.70 6.72 -4.69
CA ALA A 47 -4.51 6.05 -3.68
C ALA A 47 -5.68 6.93 -3.17
N GLU A 48 -5.53 8.25 -3.20
CA GLU A 48 -6.60 9.20 -2.84
C GLU A 48 -7.89 8.98 -3.65
N LYS A 49 -7.78 8.53 -4.90
CA LYS A 49 -8.91 8.27 -5.78
C LYS A 49 -9.81 7.13 -5.30
N LEU A 50 -9.33 6.31 -4.36
CA LEU A 50 -10.10 5.22 -3.76
C LEU A 50 -10.98 5.70 -2.60
N PHE A 51 -10.71 6.89 -2.05
CA PHE A 51 -11.35 7.40 -0.83
C PHE A 51 -12.01 8.76 -1.03
N ASN A 52 -11.74 9.43 -2.15
CA ASN A 52 -12.53 10.58 -2.55
C ASN A 52 -13.91 10.08 -2.97
N GLU A 53 -14.88 10.23 -2.07
CA GLU A 53 -16.29 10.31 -2.44
C GLU A 53 -16.44 11.53 -3.37
N GLY A 54 -17.00 11.32 -4.56
CA GLY A 54 -17.52 12.41 -5.37
C GLY A 54 -18.75 13.02 -4.72
#